data_AF-A0AAD0WJD9-F1
#
_entry.id   AF-A0AAD0WJD9-F1
#
_cell.length_a   1.000
_cell.length_b   1.000
_cell.length_c   1.000
_cell.angle_alpha   90.00
_cell.angle_beta   90.00
_cell.angle_gamma   90.00
#
_symmetry.space_group_name_H-M   'P 1'
#
loop_
_entity.id
_entity.type
_entity.pdbx_description
1 polymer ?
#
loop_
_entity_poly.entity_id
_entity_poly.type
_entity_poly.pdbx_seq_one_letter_code
_entity_poly.pdbx_strand_id
1 'polypeptide(L)'
;MEGQNYNIAFLVDSSGSMSNDSISKTVSSLTNVFNNLIKSTSDVHAGSVNVFLADFDTKVGQTISVNLSDSNALSKLVAALETMTSGGGTNYEDVFKTAANWFRAIPW
;
A
#
# COMPACT_ATOMS: atom_id res chain seq x y z
N MET A 1 -27.09 7.37 -1.07
CA MET A 1 -26.10 8.07 -0.22
C MET A 1 -24.77 7.80 -0.88
N GLU A 2 -24.10 8.83 -1.39
CA GLU A 2 -22.79 8.65 -2.02
C GLU A 2 -21.77 8.20 -0.95
N GLY A 3 -20.96 7.20 -1.27
CA GLY A 3 -19.95 6.67 -0.37
C GLY A 3 -18.81 7.66 -0.19
N GLN A 4 -18.08 7.52 0.91
CA GLN A 4 -16.99 8.43 1.26
C GLN A 4 -15.73 8.10 0.46
N ASN A 5 -15.03 9.14 0.01
CA ASN A 5 -13.69 8.99 -0.56
C ASN A 5 -12.69 8.71 0.56
N TYR A 6 -11.79 7.76 0.34
CA TYR A 6 -10.72 7.43 1.29
C TYR A 6 -9.36 7.42 0.59
N ASN A 7 -8.36 7.93 1.29
CA ASN A 7 -6.97 7.82 0.91
C ASN A 7 -6.26 6.99 1.98
N ILE A 8 -5.66 5.86 1.60
CA ILE A 8 -5.03 4.91 2.52
C ILE A 8 -3.59 4.69 2.09
N ALA A 9 -2.64 4.84 3.01
CA ALA A 9 -1.23 4.57 2.76
C ALA A 9 -0.74 3.35 3.56
N PHE A 10 -0.13 2.40 2.87
CA PHE A 10 0.53 1.22 3.42
C PHE A 10 2.04 1.41 3.31
N LEU A 11 2.71 1.52 4.46
CA LEU A 11 4.16 1.71 4.54
C LEU A 11 4.75 0.41 5.10
N VAL A 12 5.48 -0.33 4.27
CA VAL A 12 5.91 -1.69 4.57
C VAL A 12 7.40 -1.71 4.87
N ASP A 13 7.74 -2.03 6.12
CA ASP A 13 9.12 -2.18 6.57
C ASP A 13 9.71 -3.45 5.94
N SER A 14 10.78 -3.26 5.17
CA SER A 14 11.56 -4.31 4.51
C SER A 14 13.01 -4.30 4.99
N SER A 15 13.27 -3.70 6.15
CA SER A 15 14.62 -3.63 6.72
C SER A 15 15.24 -5.01 6.94
N GLY A 16 16.57 -5.10 7.08
CA GLY A 16 17.26 -6.37 7.29
C GLY A 16 16.85 -7.14 8.56
N SER A 17 16.14 -6.48 9.49
CA SER A 17 15.53 -7.12 10.65
C SER A 17 14.30 -7.98 10.30
N MET A 18 13.69 -7.72 9.14
CA MET A 18 12.57 -8.48 8.62
C MET A 18 13.09 -9.77 7.97
N SER A 19 12.78 -10.92 8.57
CA SER A 19 13.09 -12.21 7.95
C SER A 19 12.28 -12.42 6.67
N ASN A 20 12.75 -13.29 5.77
CA ASN A 20 11.99 -13.67 4.57
C ASN A 20 10.59 -14.23 4.95
N ASP A 21 10.48 -14.95 6.05
CA ASP A 21 9.20 -15.43 6.58
C ASP A 21 8.31 -14.28 7.05
N SER A 22 8.89 -13.25 7.69
CA SER A 22 8.17 -12.04 8.11
C SER A 22 7.63 -11.28 6.90
N ILE A 23 8.44 -11.16 5.83
CA ILE A 23 8.01 -10.53 4.57
C ILE A 23 6.87 -11.33 3.95
N SER A 24 7.03 -12.65 3.78
CA SER A 24 6.00 -13.51 3.18
C SER A 24 4.66 -13.44 3.94
N LYS A 25 4.70 -13.42 5.28
CA LYS A 25 3.50 -13.23 6.12
C LYS A 25 2.89 -11.84 5.97
N THR A 26 3.71 -10.81 5.81
CA THR A 26 3.26 -9.44 5.57
C THR A 26 2.58 -9.32 4.21
N VAL A 27 3.19 -9.88 3.15
CA VAL A 27 2.60 -9.96 1.80
C VAL A 27 1.24 -10.65 1.83
N SER A 28 1.14 -11.79 2.53
CA SER A 28 -0.11 -12.54 2.67
C SER A 28 -1.19 -11.73 3.42
N SER A 29 -0.82 -11.07 4.52
CA SER A 29 -1.72 -10.25 5.33
C SER A 29 -2.25 -9.06 4.53
N LEU A 30 -1.37 -8.34 3.84
CA LEU A 30 -1.75 -7.18 3.05
C LEU A 30 -2.57 -7.55 1.81
N THR A 31 -2.26 -8.68 1.17
CA THR A 31 -3.10 -9.23 0.10
C THR A 31 -4.53 -9.49 0.57
N ASN A 32 -4.70 -10.04 1.78
CA ASN A 32 -6.03 -10.23 2.36
C ASN A 32 -6.73 -8.90 2.66
N VAL A 33 -6.01 -7.91 3.17
CA VAL A 33 -6.54 -6.55 3.39
C VAL A 33 -7.03 -5.93 2.08
N PHE A 34 -6.22 -5.97 1.01
CA PHE A 34 -6.60 -5.44 -0.29
C PHE A 34 -7.83 -6.14 -0.87
N ASN A 35 -7.89 -7.47 -0.78
CA ASN A 35 -9.08 -8.23 -1.17
C ASN A 35 -10.33 -7.80 -0.40
N ASN A 36 -10.21 -7.57 0.91
CA ASN A 36 -11.34 -7.14 1.73
C ASN A 36 -11.77 -5.70 1.43
N LEU A 37 -10.80 -4.79 1.21
CA LEU A 37 -11.09 -3.42 0.81
C LEU A 37 -11.84 -3.38 -0.52
N ILE A 38 -11.37 -4.10 -1.54
CA ILE A 38 -12.04 -4.15 -2.86
C ILE A 38 -13.46 -4.71 -2.75
N LYS A 39 -13.66 -5.78 -1.96
CA LYS A 39 -15.01 -6.30 -1.68
C LYS A 39 -15.91 -5.26 -1.02
N SER A 40 -15.36 -4.45 -0.11
CA SER A 40 -16.12 -3.40 0.57
C SER A 40 -16.43 -2.18 -0.31
N THR A 41 -15.67 -1.97 -1.41
CA THR A 41 -15.86 -0.86 -2.36
C THR A 41 -16.60 -1.27 -3.62
N SER A 42 -17.14 -2.49 -3.69
CA SER A 42 -17.84 -3.01 -4.89
C SER A 42 -19.30 -2.57 -5.00
N ASP A 43 -19.83 -1.82 -4.03
CA ASP A 43 -21.20 -1.29 -4.08
C ASP A 43 -21.31 -0.11 -5.04
N VAL A 44 -22.44 0.00 -5.74
CA VAL A 44 -22.75 1.04 -6.76
C VAL A 44 -22.73 2.47 -6.20
N HIS A 45 -22.65 2.62 -4.88
CA HIS A 45 -22.51 3.88 -4.18
C HIS A 45 -21.22 3.98 -3.37
N ALA A 46 -20.21 3.11 -3.57
CA ALA A 46 -18.94 3.23 -2.86
C ALA A 46 -18.16 4.44 -3.38
N GLY A 47 -17.63 5.26 -2.47
CA GLY A 47 -16.75 6.37 -2.84
C GLY A 47 -15.41 5.86 -3.40
N SER A 48 -14.58 6.77 -3.90
CA SER A 48 -13.26 6.40 -4.43
C SER A 48 -12.29 6.09 -3.30
N VAL A 49 -11.61 4.94 -3.37
CA VAL A 49 -10.54 4.59 -2.43
C VAL A 49 -9.21 4.59 -3.16
N ASN A 50 -8.37 5.59 -2.88
CA ASN A 50 -7.00 5.63 -3.37
C ASN A 50 -6.08 4.94 -2.37
N VAL A 51 -5.27 4.01 -2.85
CA VAL A 51 -4.29 3.28 -2.05
C VAL A 51 -2.89 3.61 -2.52
N PHE A 52 -2.06 4.02 -1.58
CA PHE A 52 -0.62 4.13 -1.73
C PHE A 52 0.06 2.97 -1.01
N LEU A 53 1.04 2.35 -1.64
CA LEU A 53 1.88 1.33 -1.06
C LEU A 53 3.34 1.72 -1.30
N ALA A 54 4.14 1.71 -0.23
CA ALA A 54 5.58 1.95 -0.28
C ALA A 54 6.31 0.86 0.51
N ASP A 55 7.31 0.22 -0.10
CA ASP A 55 8.35 -0.48 0.66
C ASP A 55 9.44 0.49 1.08
N PHE A 56 10.05 0.23 2.24
CA PHE A 56 11.20 1.01 2.68
C PHE A 56 12.17 0.17 3.50
N ASP A 57 13.44 0.54 3.42
CA ASP A 57 14.52 0.07 4.26
C ASP A 57 15.37 1.27 4.74
N THR A 58 16.63 1.37 4.31
CA THR A 58 17.49 2.56 4.41
C THR A 58 16.86 3.78 3.73
N LYS A 59 16.07 3.56 2.69
CA LYS A 59 15.33 4.59 1.95
C LYS A 59 13.99 4.04 1.47
N VAL A 60 13.12 4.90 0.96
CA VAL A 60 11.96 4.45 0.21
C VAL A 60 12.40 3.71 -1.06
N GLY A 61 11.85 2.52 -1.26
CA GLY A 61 12.05 1.70 -2.44
C GLY A 61 10.99 1.97 -3.50
N GLN A 62 10.26 0.94 -3.88
CA GLN A 62 9.16 1.06 -4.82
C GLN A 62 7.95 1.71 -4.16
N THR A 63 7.24 2.49 -4.96
CA THR A 63 5.97 3.08 -4.56
C THR A 63 4.94 2.84 -5.65
N ILE A 64 3.70 2.58 -5.26
CA ILE A 64 2.59 2.44 -6.18
C ILE A 64 1.35 3.11 -5.61
N SER A 65 0.61 3.81 -6.48
CA SER A 65 -0.66 4.44 -6.16
C SER A 65 -1.72 3.91 -7.11
N VAL A 66 -2.85 3.43 -6.58
CA VAL A 66 -3.97 2.91 -7.37
C VAL A 66 -5.29 3.45 -6.83
N ASN A 67 -6.31 3.53 -7.69
CA ASN A 67 -7.68 3.65 -7.24
C ASN A 67 -8.28 2.23 -7.18
N LEU A 68 -8.90 1.83 -6.07
CA LEU A 68 -9.44 0.47 -5.90
C LEU A 68 -10.62 0.15 -6.83
N SER A 69 -11.21 1.15 -7.48
CA SER A 69 -12.18 0.95 -8.54
C SER A 69 -11.56 0.49 -9.86
N ASP A 70 -10.23 0.64 -10.03
CA ASP A 70 -9.54 0.14 -11.22
C ASP A 70 -9.55 -1.39 -11.25
N SER A 71 -9.90 -1.96 -12.40
CA SER A 71 -9.97 -3.41 -12.59
C SER A 71 -8.63 -4.14 -12.38
N ASN A 72 -7.51 -3.42 -12.43
CA ASN A 72 -6.16 -3.94 -12.17
C ASN A 72 -5.55 -3.48 -10.84
N ALA A 73 -6.32 -2.87 -9.93
CA ALA A 73 -5.80 -2.37 -8.66
C ALA A 73 -5.20 -3.50 -7.81
N LEU A 74 -5.90 -4.62 -7.66
CA LEU A 74 -5.44 -5.75 -6.86
C LEU A 74 -4.15 -6.34 -7.40
N SER A 75 -4.08 -6.61 -8.71
CA SER A 75 -2.91 -7.24 -9.33
C SER A 75 -1.68 -6.34 -9.24
N LYS A 76 -1.84 -5.02 -9.40
CA LYS A 76 -0.78 -4.03 -9.19
C LYS A 76 -0.25 -4.02 -7.76
N LEU A 77 -1.14 -4.00 -6.77
CA LEU A 77 -0.78 -3.99 -5.35
C LEU A 77 -0.07 -5.29 -4.94
N VAL A 78 -0.60 -6.44 -5.36
CA VAL A 78 0.00 -7.76 -5.08
C VAL A 78 1.37 -7.90 -5.76
N ALA A 79 1.49 -7.49 -7.03
CA ALA A 79 2.77 -7.52 -7.73
C ALA A 79 3.84 -6.66 -7.03
N ALA A 80 3.47 -5.47 -6.53
CA ALA A 80 4.39 -4.63 -5.76
C ALA A 80 4.83 -5.33 -4.46
N LEU A 81 3.90 -5.95 -3.72
CA LEU A 81 4.22 -6.72 -2.51
C LEU A 81 5.16 -7.90 -2.79
N GLU A 82 4.95 -8.64 -3.87
CA GLU A 82 5.76 -9.82 -4.22
C GLU A 82 7.21 -9.49 -4.59
N THR A 83 7.48 -8.23 -4.96
CA THR A 83 8.85 -7.76 -5.24
C THR A 83 9.62 -7.32 -4.01
N MET A 84 9.00 -7.31 -2.83
CA MET A 84 9.65 -6.88 -1.58
C MET A 84 10.69 -7.90 -1.12
N THR A 85 11.88 -7.39 -0.79
CA THR A 85 13.00 -8.19 -0.28
C THR A 85 13.57 -7.54 0.98
N SER A 86 14.06 -8.33 1.94
CA SER A 86 14.66 -7.75 3.14
C SER A 86 16.09 -7.27 2.90
N GLY A 87 16.43 -6.13 3.47
CA GLY A 87 17.77 -5.57 3.39
C GLY A 87 17.90 -4.23 4.09
N GLY A 88 19.12 -3.69 4.15
CA GLY A 88 19.33 -2.31 4.61
C GLY A 88 18.93 -2.02 6.06
N GLY A 89 18.84 -0.72 6.38
CA GLY A 89 18.41 -0.17 7.66
C GLY A 89 16.90 0.07 7.74
N THR A 90 16.47 0.89 8.69
CA THR A 90 15.04 1.20 8.91
C THR A 90 14.83 2.72 9.00
N ASN A 91 14.42 3.34 7.89
CA ASN A 91 14.27 4.79 7.76
C ASN A 91 12.80 5.21 7.71
N TYR A 92 12.16 5.23 8.88
CA TYR A 92 10.77 5.66 9.03
C TYR A 92 10.55 7.12 8.59
N GLU A 93 11.54 7.99 8.76
CA GLU A 93 11.41 9.40 8.41
C GLU A 93 11.18 9.60 6.91
N ASP A 94 11.94 8.90 6.08
CA ASP A 94 11.86 9.03 4.63
C ASP A 94 10.51 8.52 4.08
N VAL A 95 10.05 7.36 4.56
CA VAL A 95 8.76 6.79 4.14
C VAL A 95 7.57 7.63 4.63
N PHE A 96 7.63 8.19 5.84
CA PHE A 96 6.58 9.09 6.33
C PHE A 96 6.52 10.40 5.54
N LYS A 97 7.67 11.00 5.19
CA LYS A 97 7.71 12.19 4.32
C LYS A 97 7.12 11.89 2.95
N THR A 98 7.45 10.73 2.39
CA THR A 98 6.92 10.30 1.09
C THR A 98 5.40 10.12 1.14
N ALA A 99 4.88 9.44 2.17
CA ALA A 99 3.44 9.28 2.37
C ALA A 99 2.73 10.63 2.56
N ALA A 100 3.29 11.54 3.37
CA ALA A 100 2.74 12.87 3.57
C ALA A 100 2.68 13.69 2.27
N ASN A 101 3.71 13.56 1.42
CA ASN A 101 3.72 14.19 0.10
C ASN A 101 2.64 13.59 -0.82
N TRP A 102 2.43 12.28 -0.78
CA TRP A 102 1.35 11.63 -1.53
C TRP A 102 -0.03 12.13 -1.10
N PHE A 103 -0.31 12.16 0.22
CA PHE A 103 -1.58 12.70 0.74
C PHE A 103 -1.83 14.16 0.36
N ARG A 104 -0.77 14.98 0.26
CA ARG A 104 -0.89 16.38 -0.20
C ARG A 104 -1.14 16.52 -1.69
N ALA A 105 -0.78 15.52 -2.49
CA ALA A 105 -0.86 15.56 -3.95
C ALA A 105 -2.23 15.09 -4.49
N ILE A 106 -3.02 14.39 -3.67
CA ILE A 106 -4.32 13.85 -4.05
C ILE A 106 -5.46 14.75 -3.52
N PRO A 107 -6.46 15.10 -4.36
CA PRO A 107 -7.66 15.80 -3.92
C PRO A 107 -8.57 14.89 -3.07
N TRP A 108 -9.37 15.51 -2.20
CA TRP A 108 -10.38 14.84 -1.35
C TRP A 108 -11.74 14.76 -2.04
#